data_AF-A0AAX3EBL5-F1
#
_entry.id   AF-A0AAX3EBL5-F1
#
_cell.length_a   1.000
_cell.length_b   1.000
_cell.length_c   1.000
_cell.angle_alpha   90.00
_cell.angle_beta   90.00
_cell.angle_gamma   90.00
#
_symmetry.space_group_name_H-M   'P 1'
#
loop_
_entity.id
_entity.type
_entity.pdbx_description
1 polymer ?
#
loop_
_entity_poly.entity_id
_entity_poly.type
_entity_poly.pdbx_seq_one_letter_code
_entity_poly.pdbx_strand_id
1 'polypeptide(L)'
;MSQDRLPQMVISIMLLANFDVSERCNIRPRSFDLIAKKGDNLVIIKVASHIDSVSADITWDLNLIARYLEATPLIVGERARDTDLERGVVYIRYGLFALNPETLYDYFVEGLSPMVYASPGGLYVRIKGDLLREVRERFRMSLGDLASHLGVSRRTISKYESGMGTTLDVAIKLEEIFNAPLVETIELLGYRTPEPEKHLESTPGDVLADLERMGMEIHAMRQAPFQALALFDRHTILTAYGTSQKIVKRASLIGNISQITKTFAMCVVTDYKKQKKIGKTLLIGEEHLHTLEDGSELIDMINE
;
A
#
# COMPACT_ATOMS: atom_id res chain seq x y z
N MET A 1 20.54 18.58 2.91
CA MET A 1 21.14 17.44 2.18
C MET A 1 20.49 16.08 2.50
N SER A 2 19.31 15.98 3.13
CA SER A 2 18.76 14.66 3.56
C SER A 2 17.43 14.21 2.93
N GLN A 3 16.69 15.07 2.23
CA GLN A 3 15.29 14.76 1.84
C GLN A 3 15.13 13.68 0.75
N ASP A 4 16.20 13.36 0.00
CA ASP A 4 16.16 12.40 -1.10
C ASP A 4 16.83 11.06 -0.79
N ARG A 5 17.51 10.93 0.35
CA ARG A 5 18.24 9.70 0.70
C ARG A 5 17.29 8.53 0.92
N LEU A 6 16.25 8.72 1.74
CA LEU A 6 15.33 7.66 2.12
C LEU A 6 14.55 7.11 0.90
N PRO A 7 13.93 7.94 0.04
CA PRO A 7 13.30 7.45 -1.19
C PRO A 7 14.26 6.70 -2.10
N GLN A 8 15.49 7.18 -2.28
CA GLN A 8 16.49 6.49 -3.11
C GLN A 8 16.87 5.13 -2.53
N MET A 9 17.00 5.03 -1.21
CA MET A 9 17.27 3.77 -0.53
C MET A 9 16.14 2.76 -0.71
N VAL A 10 14.87 3.21 -0.59
CA VAL A 10 13.70 2.36 -0.85
C VAL A 10 13.68 1.88 -2.29
N ILE A 11 13.95 2.75 -3.26
CA ILE A 11 14.07 2.36 -4.69
C ILE A 11 15.15 1.28 -4.85
N SER A 12 16.35 1.49 -4.28
CA SER A 12 17.44 0.52 -4.36
C SER A 12 17.07 -0.84 -3.76
N ILE A 13 16.37 -0.87 -2.62
CA ILE A 13 15.90 -2.11 -1.98
C ILE A 13 14.93 -2.85 -2.92
N MET A 14 13.95 -2.15 -3.48
CA MET A 14 12.97 -2.77 -4.39
C MET A 14 13.63 -3.30 -5.67
N LEU A 15 14.59 -2.57 -6.24
CA LEU A 15 15.38 -3.03 -7.39
C LEU A 15 16.23 -4.27 -7.05
N LEU A 16 16.89 -4.29 -5.89
CA LEU A 16 17.64 -5.46 -5.40
C LEU A 16 16.75 -6.68 -5.19
N ALA A 17 15.50 -6.48 -4.77
CA ALA A 17 14.48 -7.51 -4.68
C ALA A 17 13.93 -7.98 -6.03
N ASN A 18 14.46 -7.46 -7.15
CA ASN A 18 14.01 -7.72 -8.53
C ASN A 18 12.58 -7.25 -8.81
N PHE A 19 12.18 -6.11 -8.24
CA PHE A 19 10.97 -5.40 -8.67
C PHE A 19 11.29 -4.41 -9.79
N ASP A 20 10.37 -4.28 -10.75
CA ASP A 20 10.31 -3.14 -11.64
C ASP A 20 9.75 -1.95 -10.84
N VAL A 21 10.48 -0.83 -10.79
CA VAL A 21 10.12 0.33 -9.97
C VAL A 21 9.76 1.52 -10.84
N SER A 22 8.70 2.23 -10.47
CA SER A 22 8.24 3.43 -11.17
C SER A 22 9.21 4.59 -11.01
N GLU A 23 9.12 5.54 -11.92
CA GLU A 23 9.62 6.88 -11.67
C GLU A 23 9.03 7.42 -10.37
N ARG A 24 9.83 8.19 -9.64
CA ARG A 24 9.43 8.78 -8.37
C ARG A 24 8.34 9.81 -8.60
N CYS A 25 7.26 9.69 -7.84
CA CYS A 25 6.20 10.68 -7.82
C CYS A 25 6.70 11.95 -7.10
N ASN A 26 7.10 12.95 -7.88
CA ASN A 26 7.58 14.24 -7.37
C ASN A 26 6.51 15.35 -7.42
N ILE A 27 5.30 15.02 -7.89
CA ILE A 27 4.17 15.94 -7.96
C ILE A 27 3.57 16.09 -6.56
N ARG A 28 3.21 17.30 -6.15
CA ARG A 28 2.56 17.56 -4.85
C ARG A 28 1.14 18.12 -5.06
N PRO A 29 0.18 17.80 -4.17
CA PRO A 29 0.26 16.81 -3.08
C PRO A 29 0.37 15.36 -3.61
N ARG A 30 0.88 14.42 -2.78
CA ARG A 30 1.06 12.99 -3.15
C ARG A 30 0.83 12.00 -2.01
N SER A 31 0.06 10.96 -2.30
CA SER A 31 -0.32 9.86 -1.42
C SER A 31 0.68 8.70 -1.44
N PHE A 32 1.50 8.62 -2.49
CA PHE A 32 2.58 7.65 -2.62
C PHE A 32 3.82 8.30 -3.26
N ASP A 33 4.97 7.63 -3.16
CA ASP A 33 6.24 8.10 -3.70
C ASP A 33 6.72 7.23 -4.86
N LEU A 34 6.41 5.92 -4.86
CA LEU A 34 6.72 4.99 -5.95
C LEU A 34 5.78 3.78 -5.95
N ILE A 35 5.72 3.10 -7.09
CA ILE A 35 5.07 1.80 -7.27
C ILE A 35 6.12 0.80 -7.72
N ALA A 36 6.05 -0.43 -7.21
CA ALA A 36 6.97 -1.49 -7.54
C ALA A 36 6.19 -2.77 -7.88
N LYS A 37 6.60 -3.49 -8.94
CA LYS A 37 5.97 -4.74 -9.36
C LYS A 37 6.96 -5.89 -9.54
N LYS A 38 6.57 -7.08 -9.11
CA LYS A 38 7.28 -8.34 -9.38
C LYS A 38 6.29 -9.48 -9.57
N GLY A 39 6.15 -9.98 -10.80
CA GLY A 39 5.11 -10.94 -11.14
C GLY A 39 3.71 -10.35 -10.89
N ASP A 40 2.93 -11.02 -10.05
CA ASP A 40 1.59 -10.57 -9.64
C ASP A 40 1.61 -9.66 -8.40
N ASN A 41 2.75 -9.54 -7.72
CA ASN A 41 2.88 -8.68 -6.56
C ASN A 41 3.09 -7.24 -7.02
N LEU A 42 2.09 -6.40 -6.75
CA LEU A 42 2.18 -4.96 -6.90
C LEU A 42 2.22 -4.31 -5.51
N VAL A 43 3.17 -3.40 -5.29
CA VAL A 43 3.33 -2.69 -4.02
C VAL A 43 3.35 -1.20 -4.31
N ILE A 44 2.56 -0.43 -3.54
CA ILE A 44 2.54 1.02 -3.61
C ILE A 44 3.09 1.59 -2.30
N ILE A 45 4.18 2.35 -2.41
CA ILE A 45 4.97 2.77 -1.25
C ILE A 45 4.87 4.27 -1.05
N LYS A 46 4.43 4.66 0.14
CA LYS A 46 4.59 6.01 0.67
C LYS A 46 5.88 6.08 1.48
N VAL A 47 6.73 7.06 1.17
CA VAL A 47 7.98 7.28 1.90
C VAL A 47 7.88 8.54 2.75
N ALA A 48 8.18 8.42 4.04
CA ALA A 48 8.19 9.55 4.97
C ALA A 48 9.19 9.30 6.12
N SER A 49 10.15 10.20 6.34
CA SER A 49 11.11 10.07 7.45
C SER A 49 10.42 9.89 8.80
N HIS A 50 9.24 10.51 8.98
CA HIS A 50 8.41 10.33 10.15
C HIS A 50 7.03 9.81 9.75
N ILE A 51 6.66 8.59 10.18
CA ILE A 51 5.41 7.97 9.73
C ILE A 51 4.17 8.70 10.24
N ASP A 52 4.27 9.42 11.37
CA ASP A 52 3.13 10.24 11.84
C ASP A 52 2.85 11.47 10.96
N SER A 53 3.78 11.84 10.06
CA SER A 53 3.52 12.89 9.06
C SER A 53 2.58 12.42 7.94
N VAL A 54 2.36 11.12 7.80
CA VAL A 54 1.36 10.54 6.90
C VAL A 54 -0.01 10.79 7.50
N SER A 55 -0.82 11.62 6.87
CA SER A 55 -2.17 11.98 7.33
C SER A 55 -3.20 10.89 6.99
N ALA A 56 -4.40 11.02 7.57
CA ALA A 56 -5.53 10.17 7.24
C ALA A 56 -5.89 10.28 5.75
N ASP A 57 -5.90 11.49 5.18
CA ASP A 57 -6.18 11.70 3.74
C ASP A 57 -5.15 11.02 2.83
N ILE A 58 -3.85 11.13 3.15
CA ILE A 58 -2.78 10.45 2.42
C ILE A 58 -3.00 8.94 2.44
N THR A 59 -3.32 8.41 3.62
CA THR A 59 -3.55 6.98 3.83
C THR A 59 -4.80 6.51 3.08
N TRP A 60 -5.86 7.30 3.10
CA TRP A 60 -7.12 7.03 2.40
C TRP A 60 -6.89 6.93 0.90
N ASP A 61 -6.25 7.93 0.28
CA ASP A 61 -5.91 7.91 -1.15
C ASP A 61 -4.98 6.74 -1.50
N LEU A 62 -3.94 6.51 -0.69
CA LEU A 62 -3.00 5.41 -0.89
C LEU A 62 -3.72 4.06 -0.89
N ASN A 63 -4.62 3.84 0.06
CA ASN A 63 -5.41 2.62 0.19
C ASN A 63 -6.41 2.46 -0.96
N LEU A 64 -7.04 3.55 -1.40
CA LEU A 64 -7.97 3.56 -2.52
C LEU A 64 -7.26 3.17 -3.83
N ILE A 65 -6.11 3.77 -4.10
CA ILE A 65 -5.28 3.43 -5.28
C ILE A 65 -4.83 1.97 -5.19
N ALA A 66 -4.35 1.53 -4.02
CA ALA A 66 -3.92 0.16 -3.82
C ALA A 66 -5.05 -0.84 -4.10
N ARG A 67 -6.27 -0.54 -3.68
CA ARG A 67 -7.44 -1.38 -3.92
C ARG A 67 -7.71 -1.59 -5.41
N TYR A 68 -7.81 -0.51 -6.19
CA TYR A 68 -8.16 -0.58 -7.62
C TYR A 68 -7.03 -1.08 -8.51
N LEU A 69 -5.79 -0.97 -8.05
CA LEU A 69 -4.64 -1.54 -8.74
C LEU A 69 -4.30 -2.96 -8.24
N GLU A 70 -5.06 -3.48 -7.27
CA GLU A 70 -4.76 -4.74 -6.59
C GLU A 70 -3.35 -4.79 -5.97
N ALA A 71 -2.87 -3.64 -5.51
CA ALA A 71 -1.58 -3.48 -4.87
C ALA A 71 -1.65 -3.65 -3.34
N THR A 72 -0.49 -3.95 -2.75
CA THR A 72 -0.26 -3.86 -1.30
C THR A 72 0.22 -2.45 -0.93
N PRO A 73 -0.53 -1.69 -0.12
CA PRO A 73 -0.10 -0.38 0.36
C PRO A 73 0.88 -0.50 1.53
N LEU A 74 2.04 0.15 1.43
CA LEU A 74 3.04 0.19 2.50
C LEU A 74 3.51 1.63 2.78
N ILE A 75 3.80 1.91 4.04
CA ILE A 75 4.49 3.11 4.47
C ILE A 75 5.92 2.72 4.88
N VAL A 76 6.91 3.43 4.35
CA VAL A 76 8.32 3.25 4.74
C VAL A 76 8.84 4.53 5.35
N GLY A 77 9.35 4.44 6.57
CA GLY A 77 9.85 5.58 7.33
C GLY A 77 10.96 5.23 8.30
N GLU A 78 11.53 6.24 8.95
CA GLU A 78 12.65 6.07 9.88
C GLU A 78 12.19 6.19 11.34
N ARG A 79 11.14 6.99 11.60
CA ARG A 79 10.71 7.36 12.95
C ARG A 79 9.20 7.33 13.14
N ALA A 80 8.78 7.06 14.36
CA ALA A 80 7.44 7.32 14.88
C ALA A 80 7.56 7.98 16.25
N ARG A 81 6.79 9.04 16.49
CA ARG A 81 6.90 9.88 17.68
C ARG A 81 8.38 10.28 17.91
N ASP A 82 8.87 10.15 19.13
CA ASP A 82 10.24 10.54 19.46
C ASP A 82 11.27 9.40 19.27
N THR A 83 10.88 8.26 18.69
CA THR A 83 11.72 7.06 18.56
C THR A 83 11.94 6.63 17.11
N ASP A 84 13.07 6.00 16.85
CA ASP A 84 13.31 5.33 15.56
C ASP A 84 12.45 4.07 15.46
N LEU A 85 12.11 3.68 14.23
CA LEU A 85 11.40 2.43 13.97
C LEU A 85 12.37 1.25 14.10
N GLU A 86 11.98 0.24 14.88
CA GLU A 86 12.79 -0.95 15.11
C GLU A 86 12.79 -1.90 13.91
N ARG A 87 13.95 -2.47 13.58
CA ARG A 87 14.07 -3.50 12.53
C ARG A 87 13.33 -4.77 12.93
N GLY A 88 12.58 -5.36 12.00
CA GLY A 88 11.76 -6.55 12.23
C GLY A 88 10.40 -6.28 12.89
N VAL A 89 10.04 -4.99 13.10
CA VAL A 89 8.79 -4.58 13.72
C VAL A 89 7.87 -3.90 12.70
N VAL A 90 6.62 -4.34 12.66
CA VAL A 90 5.54 -3.71 11.87
C VAL A 90 4.78 -2.70 12.72
N TYR A 91 4.69 -1.47 12.26
CA TYR A 91 3.88 -0.40 12.85
C TYR A 91 2.57 -0.26 12.06
N ILE A 92 1.56 0.35 12.66
CA ILE A 92 0.27 0.60 12.00
C ILE A 92 -0.02 2.09 12.00
N ARG A 93 -0.27 2.64 10.81
CA ARG A 93 -0.68 4.04 10.62
C ARG A 93 -1.99 4.08 9.84
N TYR A 94 -3.07 4.49 10.51
CA TYR A 94 -4.43 4.51 9.94
C TYR A 94 -4.82 3.19 9.26
N GLY A 95 -4.45 2.07 9.88
CA GLY A 95 -4.70 0.74 9.34
C GLY A 95 -3.66 0.23 8.35
N LEU A 96 -2.76 1.06 7.82
CA LEU A 96 -1.70 0.59 6.91
C LEU A 96 -0.44 0.17 7.65
N PHE A 97 0.24 -0.86 7.14
CA PHE A 97 1.54 -1.26 7.64
C PHE A 97 2.60 -0.21 7.34
N ALA A 98 3.36 0.11 8.37
CA ALA A 98 4.50 1.01 8.34
C ALA A 98 5.74 0.26 8.85
N LEU A 99 6.86 0.41 8.16
CA LEU A 99 8.10 -0.28 8.49
C LEU A 99 9.32 0.58 8.17
N ASN A 100 10.48 0.19 8.71
CA ASN A 100 11.75 0.82 8.36
C ASN A 100 12.39 0.17 7.12
N PRO A 101 13.35 0.86 6.47
CA PRO A 101 14.05 0.34 5.30
C PRO A 101 14.73 -1.02 5.53
N GLU A 102 15.24 -1.26 6.73
CA GLU A 102 15.88 -2.52 7.09
C GLU A 102 14.88 -3.68 7.09
N THR A 103 13.68 -3.47 7.63
CA THR A 103 12.59 -4.47 7.58
C THR A 103 12.07 -4.66 6.16
N LEU A 104 12.07 -3.60 5.34
CA LEU A 104 11.72 -3.70 3.92
C LEU A 104 12.71 -4.59 3.18
N TYR A 105 14.00 -4.38 3.45
CA TYR A 105 15.08 -5.19 2.90
C TYR A 105 14.98 -6.64 3.36
N ASP A 106 14.80 -6.88 4.65
CA ASP A 106 14.64 -8.23 5.21
C ASP A 106 13.50 -8.98 4.53
N TYR A 107 12.35 -8.33 4.37
CA TYR A 107 11.17 -8.96 3.78
C TYR A 107 11.34 -9.23 2.27
N PHE A 108 11.73 -8.22 1.48
CA PHE A 108 11.72 -8.33 0.01
C PHE A 108 13.01 -8.91 -0.59
N VAL A 109 14.16 -8.73 0.08
CA VAL A 109 15.47 -9.19 -0.41
C VAL A 109 15.88 -10.49 0.26
N GLU A 110 15.82 -10.56 1.59
CA GLU A 110 16.24 -11.75 2.35
C GLU A 110 15.13 -12.79 2.51
N GLY A 111 13.86 -12.43 2.25
CA GLY A 111 12.72 -13.32 2.42
C GLY A 111 12.36 -13.59 3.89
N LEU A 112 12.70 -12.67 4.79
CA LEU A 112 12.48 -12.77 6.23
C LEU A 112 11.24 -11.98 6.64
N SER A 113 10.15 -12.69 6.96
CA SER A 113 8.92 -12.06 7.43
C SER A 113 9.03 -11.55 8.87
N PRO A 114 8.57 -10.31 9.16
CA PRO A 114 8.55 -9.81 10.53
C PRO A 114 7.57 -10.63 11.38
N MET A 115 7.84 -10.74 12.67
CA MET A 115 6.98 -11.46 13.63
C MET A 115 6.38 -10.53 14.68
N VAL A 116 6.93 -9.33 14.79
CA VAL A 116 6.63 -8.36 15.85
C VAL A 116 5.85 -7.20 15.27
N TYR A 117 4.86 -6.73 16.00
CA TYR A 117 4.15 -5.50 15.69
C TYR A 117 4.09 -4.56 16.89
N ALA A 118 4.11 -3.25 16.61
CA ALA A 118 3.96 -2.22 17.61
C ALA A 118 2.48 -1.91 17.86
N SER A 119 2.12 -1.76 19.14
CA SER A 119 0.77 -1.41 19.60
C SER A 119 0.88 -0.49 20.82
N PRO A 120 -0.18 0.22 21.26
CA PRO A 120 -0.12 0.97 22.51
C PRO A 120 0.41 0.10 23.67
N GLY A 121 1.45 0.58 24.34
CA GLY A 121 2.08 -0.12 25.47
C GLY A 121 3.28 -1.00 25.12
N GLY A 122 3.66 -1.16 23.85
CA GLY A 122 4.93 -1.80 23.48
C GLY A 122 4.87 -2.70 22.24
N LEU A 123 5.76 -3.69 22.23
CA LEU A 123 5.92 -4.67 21.15
C LEU A 123 5.16 -5.96 21.46
N TYR A 124 4.46 -6.45 20.47
CA TYR A 124 3.60 -7.61 20.57
C TYR A 124 3.85 -8.58 19.42
N VAL A 125 3.46 -9.83 19.63
CA VAL A 125 3.50 -10.89 18.63
C VAL A 125 2.20 -11.69 18.67
N ARG A 126 1.89 -12.39 17.58
CA ARG A 126 0.77 -13.33 17.53
C ARG A 126 1.25 -14.74 17.85
N ILE A 127 0.44 -15.50 18.59
CA ILE A 127 0.78 -16.86 19.02
C ILE A 127 0.02 -17.88 18.18
N LYS A 128 0.72 -18.92 17.72
CA LYS A 128 0.16 -20.12 17.12
C LYS A 128 -0.63 -20.91 18.17
N GLY A 129 -1.88 -20.53 18.38
CA GLY A 129 -2.69 -21.01 19.50
C GLY A 129 -2.86 -22.53 19.54
N ASP A 130 -3.08 -23.16 18.39
CA ASP A 130 -3.21 -24.61 18.30
C ASP A 130 -1.90 -25.32 18.64
N LEU A 131 -0.77 -24.82 18.15
CA LEU A 131 0.56 -25.36 18.48
C LEU A 131 0.88 -25.18 19.96
N LEU A 132 0.54 -24.03 20.55
CA LEU A 132 0.70 -23.79 21.99
C LEU A 132 -0.06 -24.82 22.82
N ARG A 133 -1.32 -25.10 22.46
CA ARG A 133 -2.13 -26.12 23.13
C ARG A 133 -1.45 -27.49 23.04
N GLU A 134 -1.02 -27.86 21.85
CA GLU A 134 -0.38 -29.15 21.59
C GLU A 134 0.90 -29.34 22.43
N VAL A 135 1.82 -28.37 22.43
CA VAL A 135 3.06 -28.48 23.19
C VAL A 135 2.80 -28.46 24.70
N ARG A 136 1.85 -27.65 25.18
CA ARG A 136 1.48 -27.61 26.59
C ARG A 136 0.97 -28.98 27.07
N GLU A 137 0.08 -29.60 26.30
CA GLU A 137 -0.49 -30.92 26.63
C GLU A 137 0.54 -32.03 26.56
N ARG A 138 1.47 -31.96 25.60
CA ARG A 138 2.61 -32.89 25.49
C ARG A 138 3.51 -32.83 26.73
N PHE A 139 3.71 -31.64 27.29
CA PHE A 139 4.42 -31.43 28.55
C PHE A 139 3.56 -31.72 29.80
N ARG A 140 2.32 -32.20 29.62
CA ARG A 140 1.36 -32.51 30.69
C ARG A 140 1.06 -31.33 31.62
N MET A 141 1.14 -30.11 31.10
CA MET A 141 0.81 -28.90 31.85
C MET A 141 -0.67 -28.58 31.71
N SER A 142 -1.35 -28.27 32.82
CA SER A 142 -2.66 -27.64 32.78
C SER A 142 -2.53 -26.16 32.36
N LEU A 143 -3.67 -25.54 32.00
CA LEU A 143 -3.72 -24.09 31.79
C LEU A 143 -3.29 -23.31 33.05
N GLY A 144 -3.53 -23.86 34.25
CA GLY A 144 -3.12 -23.26 35.51
C GLY A 144 -1.61 -23.32 35.72
N ASP A 145 -0.98 -24.46 35.39
CA ASP A 145 0.46 -24.64 35.54
C ASP A 145 1.22 -23.66 34.65
N LEU A 146 0.85 -23.55 33.38
CA LEU A 146 1.48 -22.60 32.46
C LEU A 146 1.22 -21.15 32.88
N ALA A 147 0.01 -20.84 33.38
CA ALA A 147 -0.32 -19.52 33.89
C ALA A 147 0.58 -19.12 35.06
N SER A 148 0.84 -20.04 35.99
CA SER A 148 1.78 -19.84 37.10
C SER A 148 3.21 -19.61 36.63
N HIS A 149 3.70 -20.35 35.64
CA HIS A 149 5.05 -20.16 35.07
C HIS A 149 5.23 -18.79 34.43
N LEU A 150 4.20 -18.29 33.74
CA LEU A 150 4.26 -17.01 33.03
C LEU A 150 3.84 -15.80 33.91
N GLY A 151 3.33 -16.04 35.12
CA GLY A 151 2.81 -14.98 35.98
C GLY A 151 1.54 -14.32 35.43
N VAL A 152 0.70 -15.06 34.71
CA VAL A 152 -0.54 -14.57 34.09
C VAL A 152 -1.76 -15.36 34.59
N SER A 153 -2.96 -14.96 34.19
CA SER A 153 -4.18 -15.69 34.56
C SER A 153 -4.39 -16.94 33.69
N ARG A 154 -5.08 -17.95 34.22
CA ARG A 154 -5.54 -19.12 33.44
C ARG A 154 -6.35 -18.71 32.19
N ARG A 155 -7.16 -17.65 32.30
CA ARG A 155 -7.94 -17.09 31.18
C ARG A 155 -7.04 -16.51 30.10
N THR A 156 -5.88 -15.96 30.46
CA THR A 156 -4.89 -15.43 29.53
C THR A 156 -4.29 -16.55 28.68
N ILE A 157 -3.90 -17.67 29.29
CA ILE A 157 -3.39 -18.83 28.54
C ILE A 157 -4.44 -19.35 27.56
N SER A 158 -5.71 -19.47 28.01
CA SER A 158 -6.81 -19.87 27.13
C SER A 158 -6.99 -18.93 25.94
N LYS A 159 -6.68 -17.63 26.09
CA LYS A 159 -6.71 -16.65 24.99
C LYS A 159 -5.52 -16.80 24.05
N TYR A 160 -4.32 -17.09 24.57
CA TYR A 160 -3.17 -17.39 23.72
C TYR A 160 -3.43 -18.63 22.85
N GLU A 161 -4.02 -19.67 23.43
CA GLU A 161 -4.45 -20.86 22.67
C GLU A 161 -5.58 -20.60 21.67
N SER A 162 -6.28 -19.47 21.78
CA SER A 162 -7.26 -19.02 20.78
C SER A 162 -6.66 -18.04 19.77
N GLY A 163 -5.34 -17.92 19.69
CA GLY A 163 -4.63 -17.06 18.73
C GLY A 163 -4.48 -15.59 19.13
N MET A 164 -4.74 -15.24 20.40
CA MET A 164 -4.53 -13.87 20.88
C MET A 164 -3.03 -13.52 20.91
N GLY A 165 -2.70 -12.30 20.50
CA GLY A 165 -1.35 -11.77 20.64
C GLY A 165 -0.95 -11.47 22.08
N THR A 166 0.36 -11.44 22.33
CA THR A 166 0.96 -11.17 23.64
C THR A 166 2.20 -10.30 23.49
N THR A 167 2.73 -9.79 24.60
CA THR A 167 3.98 -9.03 24.59
C THR A 167 5.15 -9.92 24.17
N LEU A 168 6.16 -9.32 23.53
CA LEU A 168 7.36 -10.04 23.09
C LEU A 168 8.01 -10.85 24.23
N ASP A 169 8.11 -10.28 25.43
CA ASP A 169 8.71 -10.94 26.60
C ASP A 169 7.98 -12.23 26.99
N VAL A 170 6.65 -12.25 26.91
CA VAL A 170 5.86 -13.45 27.23
C VAL A 170 6.05 -14.52 26.15
N ALA A 171 6.15 -14.11 24.90
CA ALA A 171 6.40 -15.03 23.80
C ALA A 171 7.78 -15.68 23.89
N ILE A 172 8.83 -14.92 24.22
CA ILE A 172 10.17 -15.46 24.46
C ILE A 172 10.13 -16.53 25.55
N LYS A 173 9.48 -16.24 26.70
CA LYS A 173 9.32 -17.23 27.78
C LYS A 173 8.58 -18.49 27.35
N LEU A 174 7.54 -18.34 26.53
CA LEU A 174 6.79 -19.48 25.98
C LEU A 174 7.70 -20.37 25.12
N GLU A 175 8.46 -19.77 24.20
CA GLU A 175 9.37 -20.50 23.33
C GLU A 175 10.54 -21.12 24.13
N GLU A 176 11.03 -20.48 25.19
CA GLU A 176 12.03 -21.05 26.10
C GLU A 176 11.52 -22.27 26.88
N ILE A 177 10.28 -22.22 27.39
CA ILE A 177 9.67 -23.33 28.14
C ILE A 177 9.49 -24.55 27.23
N PHE A 178 8.98 -24.34 26.02
CA PHE A 178 8.57 -25.44 25.13
C PHE A 178 9.60 -25.78 24.05
N ASN A 179 10.63 -24.97 23.87
CA ASN A 179 11.62 -25.07 22.79
C ASN A 179 10.97 -25.26 21.41
N ALA A 180 9.97 -24.42 21.10
CA ALA A 180 9.13 -24.52 19.91
C ALA A 180 8.84 -23.13 19.31
N PRO A 181 8.72 -22.99 17.98
CA PRO A 181 8.47 -21.71 17.31
C PRO A 181 6.98 -21.35 17.36
N LEU A 182 6.56 -20.78 18.50
CA LEU A 182 5.17 -20.48 18.84
C LEU A 182 4.69 -19.15 18.26
N VAL A 183 5.59 -18.30 17.75
CA VAL A 183 5.23 -17.01 17.17
C VAL A 183 4.83 -17.14 15.68
N GLU A 184 3.77 -16.44 15.30
CA GLU A 184 3.31 -16.27 13.91
C GLU A 184 4.10 -15.18 13.18
N THR A 185 4.40 -15.40 11.90
CA THR A 185 4.92 -14.36 11.01
C THR A 185 3.79 -13.44 10.53
N ILE A 186 4.15 -12.21 10.19
CA ILE A 186 3.27 -11.20 9.63
C ILE A 186 3.53 -11.14 8.13
N GLU A 187 2.53 -11.53 7.35
CA GLU A 187 2.57 -11.43 5.90
C GLU A 187 2.23 -9.98 5.49
N LEU A 188 3.14 -9.32 4.76
CA LEU A 188 2.93 -7.95 4.28
C LEU A 188 2.15 -7.94 2.97
N LEU A 189 2.50 -8.82 2.03
CA LEU A 189 1.85 -8.90 0.72
C LEU A 189 0.41 -9.40 0.84
N GLY A 190 -0.46 -8.81 0.04
CA GLY A 190 -1.89 -9.12 0.08
C GLY A 190 -2.62 -8.52 1.29
N TYR A 191 -1.92 -7.78 2.16
CA TYR A 191 -2.57 -7.02 3.21
C TYR A 191 -3.52 -5.98 2.58
N ARG A 192 -4.79 -6.07 2.97
CA ARG A 192 -5.83 -5.12 2.57
C ARG A 192 -6.54 -4.64 3.82
N THR A 193 -6.74 -3.33 3.89
CA THR A 193 -7.64 -2.77 4.91
C THR A 193 -9.10 -2.86 4.44
N PRO A 194 -10.07 -2.80 5.37
CA PRO A 194 -11.48 -2.68 5.02
C PRO A 194 -11.73 -1.49 4.08
N GLU A 195 -12.88 -1.51 3.39
CA GLU A 195 -13.28 -0.39 2.53
C GLU A 195 -13.18 0.93 3.27
N PRO A 196 -12.46 1.92 2.70
CA PRO A 196 -12.58 3.28 3.18
C PRO A 196 -14.05 3.70 3.07
N GLU A 197 -14.58 4.35 4.12
CA GLU A 197 -15.91 4.95 4.02
C GLU A 197 -15.93 5.92 2.82
N LYS A 198 -16.99 5.83 2.00
CA LYS A 198 -17.16 6.70 0.84
C LYS A 198 -17.28 8.15 1.31
N HIS A 199 -16.22 8.93 1.13
CA HIS A 199 -16.35 10.37 1.17
C HIS A 199 -17.05 10.82 -0.12
N LEU A 200 -18.32 11.20 0.01
CA LEU A 200 -19.06 11.94 -1.01
C LEU A 200 -18.41 13.33 -1.14
N GLU A 201 -17.37 13.42 -1.96
CA GLU A 201 -16.91 14.72 -2.43
C GLU A 201 -17.54 15.02 -3.78
N SER A 202 -17.97 16.28 -3.92
CA SER A 202 -18.41 16.85 -5.18
C SER A 202 -17.29 16.78 -6.20
N THR A 203 -17.47 15.97 -7.22
CA THR A 203 -16.59 15.83 -8.39
C THR A 203 -16.57 17.14 -9.19
N PRO A 204 -15.39 17.71 -9.51
CA PRO A 204 -15.33 18.88 -10.39
C PRO A 204 -15.09 18.46 -11.85
N GLY A 205 -16.06 18.77 -12.74
CA GLY A 205 -15.82 19.05 -14.16
C GLY A 205 -16.58 18.18 -15.18
N ASP A 206 -16.78 18.75 -16.38
CA ASP A 206 -17.45 18.12 -17.54
C ASP A 206 -16.78 16.81 -18.00
N VAL A 207 -15.45 16.72 -17.85
CA VAL A 207 -14.65 15.52 -18.22
C VAL A 207 -15.11 14.25 -17.48
N LEU A 208 -15.54 14.39 -16.23
CA LEU A 208 -16.03 13.24 -15.45
C LEU A 208 -17.40 12.79 -15.97
N ALA A 209 -18.26 13.74 -16.36
CA ALA A 209 -19.56 13.43 -16.93
C ALA A 209 -19.44 12.69 -18.28
N ASP A 210 -18.45 13.02 -19.11
CA ASP A 210 -18.18 12.27 -20.34
C ASP A 210 -17.81 10.82 -20.07
N LEU A 211 -16.94 10.59 -19.08
CA LEU A 211 -16.49 9.24 -18.72
C LEU A 211 -17.62 8.42 -18.09
N GLU A 212 -18.47 9.04 -17.27
CA GLU A 212 -19.69 8.40 -16.75
C GLU A 212 -20.67 8.07 -17.88
N ARG A 213 -20.84 8.98 -18.86
CA ARG A 213 -21.67 8.75 -20.05
C ARG A 213 -21.16 7.56 -20.88
N MET A 214 -19.85 7.39 -20.96
CA MET A 214 -19.20 6.25 -21.61
C MET A 214 -19.31 4.94 -20.80
N GLY A 215 -20.02 4.94 -19.67
CA GLY A 215 -20.25 3.76 -18.84
C GLY A 215 -19.11 3.43 -17.88
N MET A 216 -18.17 4.35 -17.64
CA MET A 216 -17.06 4.12 -16.73
C MET A 216 -17.45 4.42 -15.28
N GLU A 217 -17.01 3.55 -14.36
CA GLU A 217 -17.01 3.88 -12.93
C GLU A 217 -15.80 4.76 -12.62
N ILE A 218 -16.01 5.89 -11.94
CA ILE A 218 -14.93 6.85 -11.68
C ILE A 218 -14.67 7.03 -10.20
N HIS A 219 -13.40 7.03 -9.84
CA HIS A 219 -12.93 7.36 -8.51
C HIS A 219 -11.97 8.54 -8.57
N ALA A 220 -12.41 9.68 -8.05
CA ALA A 220 -11.59 10.88 -7.94
C ALA A 220 -10.47 10.67 -6.90
N MET A 221 -9.30 11.22 -7.20
CA MET A 221 -8.10 11.11 -6.37
C MET A 221 -7.66 12.50 -5.93
N ARG A 222 -7.39 12.69 -4.63
CA ARG A 222 -7.00 14.02 -4.10
C ARG A 222 -5.50 14.26 -4.23
N GLN A 223 -4.70 13.24 -3.92
CA GLN A 223 -3.26 13.34 -3.79
C GLN A 223 -2.55 12.31 -4.67
N ALA A 224 -2.91 12.19 -5.95
CA ALA A 224 -2.22 11.32 -6.90
C ALA A 224 -1.69 12.12 -8.10
N PRO A 225 -0.70 11.57 -8.85
CA PRO A 225 -0.25 12.20 -10.09
C PRO A 225 -1.34 12.19 -11.17
N PHE A 226 -2.30 11.29 -11.06
CA PHE A 226 -3.58 11.27 -11.78
C PHE A 226 -4.69 11.83 -10.87
N GLN A 227 -5.74 12.39 -11.46
CA GLN A 227 -6.86 12.99 -10.73
C GLN A 227 -8.07 12.06 -10.65
N ALA A 228 -8.12 11.02 -11.49
CA ALA A 228 -9.17 10.02 -11.44
C ALA A 228 -8.63 8.65 -11.87
N LEU A 229 -9.25 7.60 -11.33
CA LEU A 229 -9.22 6.24 -11.84
C LEU A 229 -10.55 5.98 -12.53
N ALA A 230 -10.52 5.71 -13.82
CA ALA A 230 -11.70 5.29 -14.57
C ALA A 230 -11.64 3.78 -14.82
N LEU A 231 -12.71 3.08 -14.46
CA LEU A 231 -12.83 1.63 -14.57
C LEU A 231 -13.86 1.31 -15.65
N PHE A 232 -13.47 0.47 -16.60
CA PHE A 232 -14.35 -0.01 -17.66
C PHE A 232 -14.03 -1.49 -17.92
N ASP A 233 -15.03 -2.35 -17.79
CA ASP A 233 -14.87 -3.80 -17.77
C ASP A 233 -13.76 -4.28 -16.80
N ARG A 234 -12.64 -4.77 -17.32
CA ARG A 234 -11.46 -5.24 -16.57
C ARG A 234 -10.27 -4.30 -16.70
N HIS A 235 -10.49 -3.12 -17.25
CA HIS A 235 -9.45 -2.14 -17.54
C HIS A 235 -9.52 -0.96 -16.58
N THR A 236 -8.36 -0.56 -16.09
CA THR A 236 -8.20 0.66 -15.29
C THR A 236 -7.49 1.70 -16.16
N ILE A 237 -7.99 2.92 -16.16
CA ILE A 237 -7.41 4.07 -16.86
C ILE A 237 -6.99 5.11 -15.81
N LEU A 238 -5.69 5.44 -15.80
CA LEU A 238 -5.15 6.52 -15.00
C LEU A 238 -5.40 7.85 -15.73
N THR A 239 -6.20 8.72 -15.14
CA THR A 239 -6.72 9.91 -15.82
C THR A 239 -6.27 11.19 -15.14
N ALA A 240 -5.69 12.11 -15.91
CA ALA A 240 -5.45 13.48 -15.48
C ALA A 240 -6.16 14.47 -16.40
N TYR A 241 -6.50 15.66 -15.91
CA TYR A 241 -7.15 16.70 -16.71
C TYR A 241 -6.64 18.09 -16.34
N GLY A 242 -6.50 18.98 -17.33
CA GLY A 242 -6.06 20.37 -17.11
C GLY A 242 -5.36 20.98 -18.31
N THR A 243 -4.70 22.11 -18.10
CA THR A 243 -3.97 22.81 -19.18
C THR A 243 -2.75 22.03 -19.64
N SER A 244 -2.35 22.23 -20.89
CA SER A 244 -1.22 21.54 -21.54
C SER A 244 0.07 21.64 -20.72
N GLN A 245 0.38 22.81 -20.16
CA GLN A 245 1.56 23.01 -19.31
C GLN A 245 1.56 22.15 -18.04
N LYS A 246 0.40 21.99 -17.40
CA LYS A 246 0.26 21.15 -16.20
C LYS A 246 0.32 19.67 -16.58
N ILE A 247 -0.40 19.30 -17.63
CA ILE A 247 -0.59 17.91 -18.04
C ILE A 247 0.66 17.28 -18.63
N VAL A 248 1.43 17.99 -19.45
CA VAL A 248 2.65 17.43 -20.06
C VAL A 248 3.63 16.91 -18.99
N LYS A 249 3.74 17.61 -17.84
CA LYS A 249 4.57 17.16 -16.71
C LYS A 249 4.03 15.89 -16.05
N ARG A 250 2.71 15.68 -16.03
CA ARG A 250 2.06 14.50 -15.44
C ARG A 250 2.09 13.30 -16.38
N ALA A 251 1.94 13.55 -17.68
CA ALA A 251 1.76 12.51 -18.68
C ALA A 251 2.89 11.49 -18.72
N SER A 252 4.16 11.92 -18.60
CA SER A 252 5.31 11.01 -18.54
C SER A 252 5.24 10.08 -17.32
N LEU A 253 4.98 10.66 -16.14
CA LEU A 253 4.91 9.90 -14.88
C LEU A 253 3.72 8.93 -14.88
N ILE A 254 2.53 9.38 -15.30
CA ILE A 254 1.35 8.51 -15.39
C ILE A 254 1.58 7.38 -16.38
N GLY A 255 2.24 7.66 -17.52
CA GLY A 255 2.58 6.65 -18.51
C GLY A 255 3.60 5.63 -18.02
N ASN A 256 4.58 6.06 -17.20
CA ASN A 256 5.50 5.14 -16.55
C ASN A 256 4.79 4.26 -15.51
N ILE A 257 3.91 4.86 -14.69
CA ILE A 257 3.10 4.11 -13.72
C ILE A 257 2.24 3.08 -14.46
N SER A 258 1.56 3.49 -15.54
CA SER A 258 0.63 2.62 -16.28
C SER A 258 1.31 1.40 -16.91
N GLN A 259 2.56 1.56 -17.37
CA GLN A 259 3.38 0.45 -17.84
C GLN A 259 3.61 -0.60 -16.74
N ILE A 260 3.95 -0.15 -15.54
CA ILE A 260 4.24 -1.05 -14.41
C ILE A 260 2.94 -1.70 -13.92
N THR A 261 1.89 -0.91 -13.73
CA THR A 261 0.60 -1.40 -13.23
C THR A 261 -0.16 -2.22 -14.27
N LYS A 262 0.26 -2.23 -15.55
CA LYS A 262 -0.46 -2.79 -16.70
C LYS A 262 -1.86 -2.17 -16.85
N THR A 263 -1.93 -0.85 -16.69
CA THR A 263 -3.15 -0.07 -16.86
C THR A 263 -3.03 0.84 -18.08
N PHE A 264 -4.12 1.49 -18.46
CA PHE A 264 -4.10 2.56 -19.45
C PHE A 264 -3.80 3.91 -18.81
N ALA A 265 -3.37 4.86 -19.63
CA ALA A 265 -3.08 6.22 -19.20
C ALA A 265 -3.64 7.21 -20.20
N MET A 266 -4.39 8.19 -19.70
CA MET A 266 -4.82 9.32 -20.51
C MET A 266 -4.73 10.63 -19.75
N CYS A 267 -4.59 11.69 -20.53
CA CYS A 267 -4.68 13.05 -20.05
C CYS A 267 -5.58 13.87 -20.96
N VAL A 268 -6.58 14.52 -20.37
CA VAL A 268 -7.50 15.42 -21.06
C VAL A 268 -6.96 16.85 -20.96
N VAL A 269 -6.83 17.51 -22.11
CA VAL A 269 -6.21 18.83 -22.22
C VAL A 269 -7.25 19.87 -22.62
N THR A 270 -7.44 20.89 -21.79
CA THR A 270 -8.53 21.88 -21.96
C THR A 270 -8.21 22.98 -22.97
N ASP A 271 -6.93 23.24 -23.22
CA ASP A 271 -6.42 24.30 -24.11
C ASP A 271 -5.78 23.75 -25.40
N TYR A 272 -6.07 22.49 -25.75
CA TYR A 272 -5.47 21.80 -26.89
C TYR A 272 -6.50 20.97 -27.65
N LYS A 273 -6.49 21.08 -28.98
CA LYS A 273 -7.49 20.44 -29.86
C LYS A 273 -6.99 19.20 -30.59
N LYS A 274 -5.74 18.79 -30.37
CA LYS A 274 -5.14 17.67 -31.11
C LYS A 274 -4.89 16.48 -30.18
N GLN A 275 -4.88 15.31 -30.79
CA GLN A 275 -4.43 14.09 -30.17
C GLN A 275 -2.90 13.95 -30.32
N LYS A 276 -2.23 13.47 -29.27
CA LYS A 276 -0.83 13.02 -29.35
C LYS A 276 -0.53 12.00 -28.26
N LYS A 277 0.55 11.23 -28.41
CA LYS A 277 1.08 10.35 -27.36
C LYS A 277 2.32 10.94 -26.70
N ILE A 278 2.39 10.84 -25.37
CA ILE A 278 3.63 11.06 -24.59
C ILE A 278 3.93 9.74 -23.88
N GLY A 279 4.94 9.01 -24.36
CA GLY A 279 5.20 7.65 -23.88
C GLY A 279 3.99 6.74 -24.15
N LYS A 280 3.41 6.17 -23.08
CA LYS A 280 2.18 5.36 -23.13
C LYS A 280 0.91 6.12 -22.77
N THR A 281 1.00 7.43 -22.57
CA THR A 281 -0.14 8.27 -22.18
C THR A 281 -0.75 8.92 -23.41
N LEU A 282 -2.04 8.70 -23.62
CA LEU A 282 -2.84 9.42 -24.61
C LEU A 282 -3.10 10.85 -24.12
N LEU A 283 -2.78 11.86 -24.92
CA LEU A 283 -3.23 13.23 -24.70
C LEU A 283 -4.35 13.54 -25.68
N ILE A 284 -5.53 13.83 -25.16
CA ILE A 284 -6.74 14.10 -25.92
C ILE A 284 -7.31 15.47 -25.52
N GLY A 285 -7.86 16.21 -26.48
CA GLY A 285 -8.59 17.45 -26.19
C GLY A 285 -10.01 17.16 -25.73
N GLU A 286 -10.60 18.03 -24.91
CA GLU A 286 -11.99 17.88 -24.42
C GLU A 286 -12.98 17.67 -25.58
N GLU A 287 -12.88 18.46 -26.65
CA GLU A 287 -13.74 18.35 -27.84
C GLU A 287 -13.72 16.96 -28.49
N HIS A 288 -12.59 16.25 -28.42
CA HIS A 288 -12.45 14.90 -28.98
C HIS A 288 -12.92 13.81 -28.00
N LEU A 289 -12.89 14.09 -26.71
CA LEU A 289 -13.45 13.18 -25.71
C LEU A 289 -14.98 13.14 -25.81
N HIS A 290 -15.62 14.29 -26.06
CA HIS A 290 -17.07 14.38 -26.25
C HIS A 290 -17.60 13.56 -27.43
N THR A 291 -16.76 13.30 -28.45
CA THR A 291 -17.20 12.55 -29.64
C THR A 291 -17.22 11.04 -29.43
N LEU A 292 -16.63 10.53 -28.35
CA LEU A 292 -16.59 9.09 -28.06
C LEU A 292 -17.92 8.63 -27.46
N GLU A 293 -18.42 7.50 -27.94
CA GLU A 293 -19.72 6.95 -27.50
C GLU A 293 -19.58 6.07 -26.26
N ASP A 294 -18.54 5.23 -26.21
CA ASP A 294 -18.32 4.28 -25.12
C ASP A 294 -16.85 4.13 -24.70
N GLY A 295 -16.64 3.41 -23.59
CA GLY A 295 -15.31 3.18 -23.04
C GLY A 295 -14.40 2.27 -23.86
N SER A 296 -14.95 1.44 -24.75
CA SER A 296 -14.19 0.57 -25.63
C SER A 296 -13.48 1.40 -26.70
N GLU A 297 -14.17 2.37 -27.30
CA GLU A 297 -13.57 3.29 -28.27
C GLU A 297 -12.38 4.07 -27.65
N LEU A 298 -12.52 4.49 -26.38
CA LEU A 298 -11.44 5.16 -25.68
C LEU A 298 -10.24 4.24 -25.46
N ILE A 299 -10.47 2.98 -25.08
CA ILE A 299 -9.41 1.99 -24.89
C ILE A 299 -8.68 1.69 -26.20
N ASP A 300 -9.42 1.52 -27.29
CA ASP A 300 -8.86 1.28 -28.63
C ASP A 300 -7.97 2.47 -29.05
N MET A 301 -8.44 3.70 -28.85
CA MET A 301 -7.67 4.92 -29.13
C MET A 301 -6.38 5.03 -28.27
N ILE A 302 -6.40 4.55 -27.02
CA ILE A 302 -5.19 4.52 -26.20
C ILE A 302 -4.18 3.50 -26.76
N ASN A 303 -4.67 2.39 -27.34
CA ASN A 303 -3.85 1.33 -27.90
C ASN A 303 -3.23 1.66 -29.27
N GLU A 304 -3.90 2.47 -30.10
CA GLU A 304 -3.42 2.95 -31.43
C GLU A 304 -2.16 3.84 -31.34
#